data_AF-A0A534ZW90-F1
#
_entry.id   AF-A0A534ZW90-F1
#
_cell.length_a   1.000
_cell.length_b   1.000
_cell.length_c   1.000
_cell.angle_alpha   90.00
_cell.angle_beta   90.00
_cell.angle_gamma   90.00
#
_symmetry.space_group_name_H-M   'P 1'
#
loop_
_entity.id
_entity.type
_entity.pdbx_description
1 polymer ?
#
loop_
_entity_poly.entity_id
_entity_poly.type
_entity_poly.pdbx_seq_one_letter_code
_entity_poly.pdbx_strand_id
1 'polypeptide(L)'
;MAGKNRLEELTRRWQARHDARRRTQADEGVSREPADSVRTARAASAFPFRRISPADYVARHGSDMVGFTYDDYTYADAALQAWLDEVGRLLRARSNEPDR
;
A
#
# COMPACT_ATOMS: atom_id res chain seq x y z
N MET A 1 22.77 15.90 10.84
CA MET A 1 21.96 15.48 9.68
C MET A 1 22.20 13.99 9.29
N ALA A 2 22.59 13.09 10.20
CA ALA A 2 22.90 11.69 9.87
C ALA A 2 21.72 10.71 10.11
N GLY A 3 20.74 11.08 10.95
CA GLY A 3 19.63 10.19 11.33
C GLY A 3 18.53 10.04 10.28
N LYS A 4 18.27 11.08 9.46
CA LYS A 4 17.24 11.05 8.40
C LYS A 4 17.59 10.03 7.31
N ASN A 5 18.83 10.06 6.82
CA ASN A 5 19.30 9.13 5.79
C ASN A 5 19.23 7.65 6.24
N ARG A 6 19.52 7.37 7.52
CA ARG A 6 19.43 6.02 8.07
C ARG A 6 17.98 5.53 8.16
N LEU A 7 17.05 6.38 8.55
CA LEU A 7 15.63 6.02 8.61
C LEU A 7 15.08 5.75 7.21
N GLU A 8 15.39 6.60 6.24
CA GLU A 8 15.00 6.40 4.83
C GLU A 8 15.54 5.11 4.25
N GLU A 9 16.80 4.77 4.55
CA GLU A 9 17.41 3.50 4.13
C GLU A 9 16.71 2.29 4.76
N LEU A 10 16.39 2.36 6.06
CA LEU A 10 15.65 1.31 6.75
C LEU A 10 14.25 1.13 6.18
N THR A 11 13.55 2.23 5.90
CA THR A 11 12.22 2.23 5.29
C THR A 11 12.27 1.61 3.90
N ARG A 12 13.24 1.99 3.04
CA ARG A 12 13.45 1.37 1.72
C ARG A 12 13.73 -0.12 1.82
N ARG A 13 14.63 -0.54 2.71
CA ARG A 13 14.97 -1.97 2.90
C ARG A 13 13.80 -2.79 3.44
N TRP A 14 13.01 -2.20 4.32
CA TRP A 14 11.79 -2.84 4.81
C TRP A 14 10.76 -2.98 3.67
N GLN A 15 10.54 -1.93 2.88
CA GLN A 15 9.61 -1.94 1.75
C GLN A 15 10.01 -2.98 0.70
N ALA A 16 11.29 -3.04 0.32
CA ALA A 16 11.78 -4.03 -0.64
C ALA A 16 11.55 -5.48 -0.16
N ARG A 17 11.81 -5.78 1.12
CA ARG A 17 11.55 -7.10 1.70
C ARG A 17 10.05 -7.41 1.77
N HIS A 18 9.24 -6.40 2.08
CA HIS A 18 7.80 -6.53 2.12
C HIS A 18 7.23 -6.87 0.74
N ASP A 19 7.62 -6.11 -0.29
CA ASP A 19 7.18 -6.33 -1.67
C ASP A 19 7.67 -7.67 -2.25
N ALA A 20 8.85 -8.15 -1.81
CA ALA A 20 9.31 -9.48 -2.15
C ALA A 20 8.43 -10.57 -1.53
N ARG A 21 8.11 -10.49 -0.23
CA ARG A 21 7.22 -11.44 0.45
C ARG A 21 5.85 -11.52 -0.20
N ARG A 22 5.28 -10.37 -0.58
CA ARG A 22 3.99 -10.32 -1.28
C ARG A 22 4.02 -11.00 -2.63
N ARG A 23 5.09 -10.80 -3.41
CA ARG A 23 5.27 -11.46 -4.71
C ARG A 23 5.33 -12.97 -4.53
N THR A 24 6.15 -13.45 -3.59
CA THR A 24 6.21 -14.88 -3.25
C THR A 24 4.86 -15.44 -2.82
N GLN A 25 4.12 -14.74 -1.94
CA GLN A 25 2.78 -15.18 -1.52
C GLN A 25 1.81 -15.27 -2.70
N ALA A 26 1.86 -14.31 -3.63
CA ALA A 26 1.04 -14.33 -4.84
C ALA A 26 1.41 -15.51 -5.76
N ASP A 27 2.70 -15.76 -5.96
CA ASP A 27 3.21 -16.88 -6.77
C ASP A 27 2.85 -18.25 -6.16
N GLU A 28 2.87 -18.35 -4.83
CA GLU A 28 2.49 -19.55 -4.07
C GLU A 28 0.97 -19.70 -3.90
N GLY A 29 0.17 -18.74 -4.38
CA GLY A 29 -1.30 -18.76 -4.24
C GLY A 29 -1.79 -18.61 -2.80
N VAL A 30 -0.94 -18.10 -1.89
CA VAL A 30 -1.30 -17.84 -0.50
C VAL A 30 -2.31 -16.70 -0.44
N SER A 31 -3.49 -16.97 0.10
CA SER A 31 -4.54 -15.97 0.24
C SER A 31 -4.19 -14.94 1.31
N ARG A 32 -4.60 -13.69 1.08
CA ARG A 32 -4.40 -12.59 2.04
C ARG A 32 -5.31 -12.78 3.24
N GLU A 33 -4.79 -12.46 4.43
CA GLU A 33 -5.58 -12.51 5.65
C GLU A 33 -6.74 -11.48 5.60
N PRO A 34 -7.92 -11.80 6.16
CA PRO A 34 -8.98 -10.83 6.32
C PRO A 34 -8.57 -9.74 7.30
N ALA A 35 -8.87 -8.49 6.96
CA ALA A 35 -8.67 -7.36 7.85
C ALA A 35 -9.55 -7.51 9.10
N ASP A 36 -8.97 -7.28 10.28
CA ASP A 36 -9.76 -7.19 11.51
C ASP A 36 -10.75 -6.00 11.47
N SER A 37 -11.68 -5.97 12.42
CA SER A 37 -12.72 -4.96 12.49
C SER A 37 -12.17 -3.54 12.70
N VAL A 38 -11.08 -3.39 13.45
CA VAL A 38 -10.44 -2.10 13.72
C VAL A 38 -9.79 -1.56 12.46
N ARG A 39 -9.07 -2.42 11.72
CA ARG A 39 -8.43 -2.08 10.45
C ARG A 39 -9.46 -1.76 9.38
N THR A 40 -10.54 -2.53 9.31
CA THR A 40 -11.66 -2.27 8.40
C THR A 40 -12.29 -0.90 8.67
N ALA A 41 -12.60 -0.59 9.93
CA ALA A 41 -13.15 0.70 10.31
C ALA A 41 -12.18 1.85 9.98
N ARG A 42 -10.88 1.67 10.27
CA ARG A 42 -9.85 2.65 9.92
C ARG A 42 -9.77 2.89 8.42
N ALA A 43 -9.70 1.84 7.61
CA ALA A 43 -9.63 1.96 6.16
C ALA A 43 -10.87 2.70 5.60
N ALA A 44 -12.06 2.32 6.05
CA ALA A 44 -13.31 2.97 5.61
C ALA A 44 -13.38 4.46 6.00
N SER A 45 -12.80 4.85 7.14
CA SER A 45 -12.78 6.23 7.60
C SER A 45 -11.66 7.08 6.98
N ALA A 46 -10.49 6.48 6.72
CA ALA A 46 -9.30 7.19 6.29
C ALA A 46 -9.26 7.41 4.77
N PHE A 47 -9.83 6.49 3.99
CA PHE A 47 -9.74 6.55 2.54
C PHE A 47 -11.05 7.05 1.90
N PRO A 48 -10.99 8.06 1.03
CA PRO A 48 -12.16 8.59 0.33
C PRO A 48 -12.55 7.74 -0.89
N PHE A 49 -12.57 6.40 -0.74
CA PHE A 49 -12.69 5.43 -1.85
C PHE A 49 -13.97 5.55 -2.68
N ARG A 50 -15.02 6.18 -2.12
CA ARG A 50 -16.30 6.43 -2.82
C ARG A 50 -16.33 7.74 -3.60
N ARG A 51 -15.34 8.63 -3.41
CA ARG A 51 -15.37 10.01 -3.92
C ARG A 51 -14.17 10.36 -4.79
N ILE A 52 -13.04 9.69 -4.58
CA ILE A 52 -11.79 9.98 -5.26
C ILE A 52 -11.27 8.69 -5.90
N SER A 53 -10.83 8.77 -7.14
CA SER A 53 -10.23 7.62 -7.82
C SER A 53 -8.88 7.25 -7.17
N PRO A 54 -8.44 5.99 -7.24
CA PRO A 54 -7.11 5.59 -6.77
C PRO A 54 -5.98 6.43 -7.39
N ALA A 55 -6.07 6.72 -8.69
CA ALA A 55 -5.06 7.50 -9.42
C ALA A 55 -4.96 8.93 -8.91
N ASP A 56 -6.10 9.61 -8.73
CA ASP A 56 -6.12 10.97 -8.19
C ASP A 56 -5.61 11.02 -6.74
N TYR A 57 -5.94 10.01 -5.95
CA TYR A 57 -5.48 9.91 -4.57
C TYR A 57 -3.95 9.74 -4.52
N VAL A 58 -3.39 8.83 -5.32
CA VAL A 58 -1.94 8.62 -5.39
C VAL A 58 -1.21 9.82 -5.97
N ALA A 59 -1.77 10.52 -6.96
CA ALA A 59 -1.17 11.73 -7.50
C ALA A 59 -1.02 12.84 -6.43
N ARG A 60 -1.99 12.92 -5.50
CA ARG A 60 -2.00 13.95 -4.44
C ARG A 60 -1.21 13.56 -3.19
N HIS A 61 -1.28 12.29 -2.79
CA HIS A 61 -0.79 11.83 -1.48
C HIS A 61 0.33 10.78 -1.59
N GLY A 62 0.63 10.28 -2.79
CA GLY A 62 1.47 9.10 -2.96
C GLY A 62 2.89 9.25 -2.42
N SER A 63 3.44 10.46 -2.44
CA SER A 63 4.77 10.74 -1.88
C SER A 63 4.86 10.52 -0.37
N ASP A 64 3.75 10.67 0.36
CA ASP A 64 3.68 10.48 1.81
C ASP A 64 3.27 9.06 2.21
N MET A 65 2.83 8.24 1.26
CA MET A 65 2.26 6.89 1.49
C MET A 65 3.33 5.81 1.49
N VAL A 66 4.54 6.13 1.96
CA VAL A 66 5.64 5.17 2.07
C VAL A 66 5.24 4.09 3.09
N GLY A 67 5.30 2.82 2.67
CA GLY A 67 4.91 1.69 3.50
C GLY A 67 3.40 1.49 3.65
N PHE A 68 2.65 1.86 2.61
CA PHE A 68 1.27 1.44 2.45
C PHE A 68 1.13 -0.09 2.53
N THR A 69 0.33 -0.57 3.50
CA THR A 69 0.08 -2.00 3.79
C THR A 69 -1.42 -2.31 3.83
N TYR A 70 -2.26 -1.37 3.36
CA TYR A 70 -3.70 -1.59 3.44
C TYR A 70 -4.16 -2.70 2.50
N ASP A 71 -3.51 -2.85 1.36
CA ASP A 71 -3.75 -3.88 0.35
C ASP A 71 -3.12 -5.24 0.65
N ASP A 72 -2.47 -5.43 1.81
CA ASP A 72 -2.03 -6.76 2.27
C ASP A 72 -3.17 -7.64 2.79
N TYR A 73 -4.34 -7.04 3.04
CA TYR A 73 -5.48 -7.69 3.67
C TYR A 73 -6.68 -7.72 2.73
N THR A 74 -7.61 -8.62 3.01
CA THR A 74 -8.93 -8.62 2.37
C THR A 74 -9.96 -7.86 3.20
N TYR A 75 -10.80 -7.07 2.54
CA TYR A 75 -11.90 -6.31 3.15
C TYR A 75 -13.24 -6.81 2.62
N ALA A 76 -14.27 -6.78 3.47
CA ALA A 76 -15.60 -7.22 3.10
C ALA A 76 -16.29 -6.28 2.07
N ASP A 77 -16.00 -4.97 2.10
CA ASP A 77 -16.50 -4.03 1.10
C ASP A 77 -15.65 -4.17 -0.18
N ALA A 78 -16.24 -4.76 -1.23
CA ALA A 78 -15.57 -5.01 -2.50
C ALA A 78 -15.09 -3.72 -3.20
N ALA A 79 -15.79 -2.59 -3.01
CA ALA A 79 -15.38 -1.32 -3.60
C ALA A 79 -14.15 -0.76 -2.86
N LEU A 80 -14.12 -0.89 -1.54
CA LEU A 80 -12.93 -0.54 -0.74
C LEU A 80 -11.75 -1.44 -1.10
N GLN A 81 -11.98 -2.75 -1.21
CA GLN A 81 -10.95 -3.73 -1.60
C GLN A 81 -10.30 -3.35 -2.93
N ALA A 82 -11.10 -3.19 -3.99
CA ALA A 82 -10.61 -2.88 -5.33
C ALA A 82 -9.86 -1.54 -5.35
N TRP A 83 -10.34 -0.56 -4.59
CA TRP A 83 -9.69 0.75 -4.48
C TRP A 83 -8.32 0.66 -3.80
N LEU A 84 -8.21 -0.07 -2.68
CA LEU A 84 -6.94 -0.24 -1.97
C LEU A 84 -5.92 -1.04 -2.79
N ASP A 85 -6.37 -2.08 -3.50
CA ASP A 85 -5.54 -2.85 -4.41
C ASP A 85 -4.91 -1.98 -5.50
N GLU A 86 -5.73 -1.10 -6.09
CA GLU A 86 -5.28 -0.20 -7.15
C GLU A 86 -4.32 0.87 -6.61
N VAL A 87 -4.60 1.45 -5.44
CA VAL A 87 -3.66 2.37 -4.77
C VAL A 87 -2.31 1.69 -4.52
N GLY A 88 -2.32 0.48 -3.96
CA GLY A 88 -1.09 -0.28 -3.72
C GLY A 88 -0.31 -0.54 -5.02
N ARG A 89 -0.99 -0.93 -6.10
CA ARG A 89 -0.39 -1.12 -7.43
C ARG A 89 0.29 0.14 -7.93
N LEU A 90 -0.39 1.28 -7.87
CA LEU A 90 0.12 2.57 -8.35
C LEU A 90 1.32 3.07 -7.52
N LEU A 91 1.29 2.93 -6.19
CA LEU A 91 2.40 3.32 -5.32
C LEU A 91 3.67 2.50 -5.61
N ARG A 92 3.52 1.20 -5.88
CA ARG A 92 4.65 0.33 -6.24
C ARG A 92 5.17 0.61 -7.65
N ALA A 93 4.30 0.93 -8.60
CA ALA A 93 4.72 1.36 -9.93
C ALA A 93 5.61 2.60 -9.87
N ARG A 94 5.22 3.61 -9.07
CA ARG A 94 6.03 4.82 -8.83
C ARG A 94 7.36 4.52 -8.13
N SER A 95 7.37 3.56 -7.21
CA SER A 95 8.59 3.18 -6.48
C SER A 95 9.60 2.44 -7.37
N ASN A 96 9.14 1.84 -8.47
CA ASN A 96 9.96 1.14 -9.46
C ASN A 96 10.39 2.02 -10.64
N GLU A 97 9.91 3.27 -10.73
CA GLU A 97 10.44 4.23 -11.70
C GLU A 97 11.81 4.70 -11.18
N PRO A 98 12.93 4.41 -11.89
CA PRO A 98 14.20 5.01 -11.56
C PRO A 98 14.05 6.53 -11.74
N ASP A 99 14.56 7.30 -10.77
CA ASP A 99 14.59 8.77 -10.77
C ASP A 99 14.77 9.30 -12.21
N ARG A 100 13.77 10.03 -12.72
CA ARG A 100 13.89 10.83 -13.94
C ARG A 100 14.46 12.20 -13.62
#